data_AF-A0A6P3XT38-F1
#
_entry.id   AF-A0A6P3XT38-F1
#
_cell.length_a   1.000
_cell.length_b   1.000
_cell.length_c   1.000
_cell.angle_alpha   90.00
_cell.angle_beta   90.00
_cell.angle_gamma   90.00
#
_symmetry.space_group_name_H-M   'P 1'
#
loop_
_entity.id
_entity.type
_entity.pdbx_description
1 polymer ?
#
loop_
_entity_poly.entity_id
_entity_poly.type
_entity_poly.pdbx_seq_one_letter_code
_entity_poly.pdbx_strand_id
1 'polypeptide(L)'
;MERHPDSKEYMKWSLENTATILSEQFPSSHIFVIRPVRMSITRSAVFSCFDNFVSGDKYGTPSFCPMHKALKHLRELLMCCLEHVKTLRMREDIDDYNIETTNLSLMGFSKGCAVLNQFLHEFHYYQEHPNNDTDIRGFTKLIRDMWWLDAGHNGPRNTWITEQSVLRSFAKLKINTHIHVTPYQVRDTYRPWIREEENCFNENLQRMGVPVQRILHFGDKARSLSSHFNVLTCIGSNVR
;
A
#
# COMPACT_ATOMS: atom_id res chain seq x y z
N MET A 1 -13.04 12.80 8.23
CA MET A 1 -12.88 12.25 9.59
C MET A 1 -13.61 13.06 10.67
N GLU A 2 -14.42 14.07 10.33
CA GLU A 2 -15.01 14.95 11.36
C GLU A 2 -16.36 14.48 11.94
N ARG A 3 -17.01 13.50 11.32
CA ARG A 3 -18.40 13.14 11.65
C ARG A 3 -18.57 12.05 12.71
N HIS A 4 -17.49 11.36 13.12
CA HIS A 4 -17.55 10.32 14.15
C HIS A 4 -16.79 10.75 15.42
N PRO A 5 -17.32 10.51 16.63
CA PRO A 5 -16.65 10.89 17.88
C PRO A 5 -15.23 10.34 18.01
N ASP A 6 -15.03 9.06 17.68
CA ASP A 6 -13.73 8.39 17.80
C ASP A 6 -12.68 8.89 16.80
N SER A 7 -13.06 9.59 15.72
CA SER A 7 -12.10 10.04 14.70
C SER A 7 -11.47 11.40 15.01
N LYS A 8 -11.95 12.13 16.02
CA LYS A 8 -11.35 13.42 16.43
C LYS A 8 -9.91 13.26 16.93
N GLU A 9 -9.62 12.20 17.68
CA GLU A 9 -8.28 11.91 18.19
C GLU A 9 -7.29 11.51 17.09
N TYR A 10 -7.79 11.10 15.91
CA TYR A 10 -6.99 10.67 14.77
C TYR A 10 -6.95 11.71 13.64
N MET A 11 -7.44 12.94 13.85
CA MET A 11 -7.37 14.02 12.85
C MET A 11 -5.93 14.34 12.41
N LYS A 12 -4.94 14.11 13.28
CA LYS A 12 -3.51 14.18 12.93
C LYS A 12 -3.14 13.26 11.76
N TRP A 13 -3.88 12.18 11.55
CA TRP A 13 -3.67 11.18 10.50
C TRP A 13 -4.66 11.35 9.35
N SER A 14 -5.19 12.56 9.13
CA SER A 14 -6.03 12.85 7.97
C SER A 14 -5.29 12.59 6.65
N LEU A 15 -6.03 12.55 5.55
CA LEU A 15 -5.46 12.34 4.22
C LEU A 15 -4.40 13.42 3.91
N GLU A 16 -4.74 14.68 4.20
CA GLU A 16 -3.95 15.88 3.97
C GLU A 16 -2.72 15.94 4.90
N ASN A 17 -2.91 15.61 6.18
CA ASN A 17 -1.81 15.55 7.14
C ASN A 17 -0.85 14.41 6.79
N THR A 18 -1.36 13.26 6.36
CA THR A 18 -0.53 12.15 5.87
C THR A 18 0.27 12.57 4.64
N ALA A 19 -0.33 13.29 3.70
CA ALA A 19 0.39 13.84 2.54
C ALA A 19 1.55 14.77 2.96
N THR A 20 1.30 15.64 3.95
CA THR A 20 2.30 16.56 4.50
C THR A 20 3.44 15.79 5.18
N ILE A 21 3.12 14.84 6.07
CA ILE A 21 4.09 14.00 6.79
C ILE A 21 5.00 13.22 5.83
N LEU A 22 4.43 12.69 4.75
CA LEU A 22 5.19 11.95 3.74
C LEU A 22 6.04 12.88 2.87
N SER A 23 5.55 14.08 2.55
CA SER A 23 6.31 15.06 1.76
C SER A 23 7.55 15.55 2.51
N GLU A 24 7.47 15.72 3.83
CA GLU A 24 8.62 16.06 4.68
C GLU A 24 9.65 14.93 4.76
N GLN A 25 9.19 13.68 4.77
CA GLN A 25 10.07 12.50 4.84
C GLN A 25 10.71 12.13 3.50
N PHE A 26 10.07 12.47 2.38
CA PHE A 26 10.54 12.18 1.03
C PHE A 26 10.58 13.48 0.19
N PRO A 27 11.47 14.44 0.52
CA PRO A 27 11.47 15.78 -0.07
C PRO A 27 11.82 15.80 -1.57
N SER A 28 12.41 14.71 -2.10
CA SER A 28 12.74 14.54 -3.51
C SER A 28 11.64 13.83 -4.31
N SER A 29 10.48 13.55 -3.71
CA SER A 29 9.41 12.78 -4.32
C SER A 29 8.10 13.58 -4.38
N HIS A 30 7.33 13.37 -5.44
CA HIS A 30 5.94 13.82 -5.50
C HIS A 30 5.03 12.83 -4.77
N ILE A 31 4.24 13.31 -3.82
CA ILE A 31 3.36 12.47 -2.99
C ILE A 31 1.92 12.54 -3.52
N PHE A 32 1.39 11.39 -3.94
CA PHE A 32 -0.02 11.19 -4.26
C PHE A 32 -0.67 10.33 -3.19
N VAL A 33 -1.70 10.84 -2.52
CA VAL A 33 -2.45 10.09 -1.51
C VAL A 33 -3.82 9.72 -2.06
N ILE A 34 -4.09 8.42 -2.13
CA ILE A 34 -5.34 7.88 -2.68
C ILE A 34 -6.35 7.71 -1.55
N ARG A 35 -7.47 8.44 -1.65
CA ARG A 35 -8.60 8.29 -0.70
C ARG A 35 -9.36 6.99 -0.97
N PRO A 36 -9.94 6.35 0.07
CA PRO A 36 -10.88 5.26 -0.15
C PRO A 36 -12.12 5.77 -0.91
N VAL A 37 -12.70 4.89 -1.72
CA VAL A 37 -13.91 5.16 -2.50
C VAL A 37 -15.10 5.36 -1.57
N ARG A 38 -15.14 4.55 -0.52
CA ARG A 38 -16.23 4.49 0.44
C ARG A 38 -15.67 4.40 1.85
N MET A 39 -16.36 5.01 2.80
CA MET A 39 -16.14 4.82 4.23
C MET A 39 -17.38 4.15 4.83
N SER A 40 -17.22 2.92 5.32
CA SER A 40 -18.30 2.20 6.01
C SER A 40 -18.29 2.56 7.49
N ILE A 41 -19.38 3.15 7.97
CA ILE A 41 -19.50 3.62 9.35
C ILE A 41 -20.37 2.63 10.13
N THR A 42 -19.87 2.20 11.28
CA THR A 42 -20.61 1.42 12.26
C THR A 42 -20.72 2.20 13.56
N ARG A 43 -21.42 1.66 14.56
CA ARG A 43 -21.51 2.29 15.89
C ARG A 43 -20.15 2.47 16.58
N SER A 44 -19.15 1.65 16.23
CA SER A 44 -17.89 1.55 16.98
C SER A 44 -16.64 1.67 16.11
N ALA A 45 -16.78 1.86 14.80
CA ALA A 45 -15.66 1.90 13.88
C ALA A 45 -16.02 2.53 12.54
N VAL A 46 -15.03 3.18 11.92
CA VAL A 46 -15.06 3.64 10.54
C VAL A 46 -14.06 2.80 9.73
N PHE A 47 -14.54 2.22 8.64
CA PHE A 47 -13.74 1.35 7.77
C PHE A 47 -13.55 2.00 6.41
N SER A 48 -12.31 2.28 6.05
CA SER A 48 -11.95 2.63 4.67
C SER A 48 -12.19 1.44 3.74
N CYS A 49 -12.77 1.67 2.56
CA CYS A 49 -13.05 0.66 1.55
C CYS A 49 -12.45 1.12 0.20
N PHE A 50 -11.52 0.34 -0.33
CA PHE A 50 -10.80 0.63 -1.57
C PHE A 50 -11.38 -0.16 -2.74
N ASP A 51 -12.71 -0.12 -2.88
CA ASP A 51 -13.48 -1.00 -3.77
C ASP A 51 -13.02 -0.93 -5.26
N ASN A 52 -12.44 0.20 -5.70
CA ASN A 52 -11.86 0.35 -7.03
C ASN A 52 -10.56 -0.44 -7.25
N PHE A 53 -9.88 -0.81 -6.17
CA PHE A 53 -8.59 -1.49 -6.19
C PHE A 53 -8.67 -2.92 -5.69
N VAL A 54 -9.61 -3.24 -4.80
CA VAL A 54 -9.78 -4.59 -4.28
C VAL A 54 -11.24 -4.81 -3.95
N SER A 55 -11.80 -5.94 -4.40
CA SER A 55 -13.16 -6.33 -4.04
C SER A 55 -13.25 -6.52 -2.52
N GLY A 56 -14.37 -6.13 -1.92
CA GLY A 56 -14.58 -6.34 -0.50
C GLY A 56 -16.04 -6.32 -0.08
N ASP A 57 -16.29 -6.77 1.15
CA ASP A 57 -17.64 -6.79 1.72
C ASP A 57 -18.12 -5.38 2.16
N LYS A 58 -19.26 -5.33 2.86
CA LYS A 58 -19.82 -4.08 3.40
C LYS A 58 -18.88 -3.33 4.37
N TYR A 59 -17.88 -3.99 4.96
CA TYR A 59 -16.87 -3.40 5.84
C TYR A 59 -15.50 -3.24 5.15
N GLY A 60 -15.41 -3.60 3.86
CA GLY A 60 -14.16 -3.61 3.11
C GLY A 60 -13.21 -4.71 3.54
N THR A 61 -13.71 -5.85 4.03
CA THR A 61 -12.89 -7.06 4.15
C THR A 61 -12.47 -7.47 2.75
N PRO A 62 -11.17 -7.56 2.43
CA PRO A 62 -10.73 -7.81 1.07
C PRO A 62 -11.05 -9.24 0.64
N SER A 63 -11.44 -9.38 -0.63
CA SER A 63 -11.55 -10.64 -1.36
C SER A 63 -10.67 -10.54 -2.60
N PHE A 64 -9.48 -11.12 -2.52
CA PHE A 64 -8.52 -11.06 -3.61
C PHE A 64 -8.95 -11.95 -4.79
N CYS A 65 -8.65 -11.49 -6.00
CA CYS A 65 -8.87 -12.26 -7.23
C CYS A 65 -7.68 -12.10 -8.17
N PRO A 66 -7.51 -12.97 -9.18
CA PRO A 66 -6.39 -12.85 -10.12
C PRO A 66 -6.36 -11.53 -10.91
N MET A 67 -7.52 -10.91 -11.16
CA MET A 67 -7.61 -9.70 -11.99
C MET A 67 -8.80 -8.82 -11.57
N HIS A 68 -8.53 -7.75 -10.80
CA HIS A 68 -9.50 -6.70 -10.44
C HIS A 68 -9.34 -5.43 -11.31
N LYS A 69 -8.33 -5.41 -12.19
CA LYS A 69 -7.90 -4.24 -12.98
C LYS A 69 -7.39 -3.10 -12.10
N ALA A 70 -6.88 -3.42 -10.91
CA ALA A 70 -6.38 -2.48 -9.93
C ALA A 70 -5.14 -1.73 -10.44
N LEU A 71 -4.19 -2.43 -11.08
CA LEU A 71 -3.00 -1.81 -11.68
C LEU A 71 -3.37 -0.87 -12.83
N LYS A 72 -4.36 -1.26 -13.65
CA LYS A 72 -4.89 -0.42 -14.70
C LYS A 72 -5.55 0.83 -14.13
N HIS A 73 -6.36 0.68 -13.09
CA HIS A 73 -6.95 1.83 -12.41
C HIS A 73 -5.89 2.77 -11.83
N LEU A 74 -4.82 2.23 -11.23
CA LEU A 74 -3.70 3.04 -10.73
C LEU A 74 -3.03 3.84 -11.84
N ARG A 75 -2.71 3.19 -12.97
CA ARG A 75 -2.07 3.84 -14.13
C ARG A 75 -2.94 4.99 -14.65
N GLU A 76 -4.22 4.75 -14.89
CA GLU A 76 -5.14 5.79 -15.39
C GLU A 76 -5.29 6.94 -14.39
N LEU A 77 -5.40 6.64 -13.08
CA LEU A 77 -5.50 7.67 -12.05
C LEU A 77 -4.26 8.57 -12.05
N LEU A 78 -3.07 7.99 -12.14
CA LEU A 78 -1.82 8.76 -12.19
C LEU A 78 -1.70 9.59 -13.47
N MET A 79 -2.07 9.04 -14.63
CA MET A 79 -2.11 9.78 -15.89
C MET A 79 -3.03 11.00 -15.78
N CYS A 80 -4.25 10.83 -15.26
CA CYS A 80 -5.18 11.93 -15.04
C CYS A 80 -4.63 12.98 -14.06
N CYS A 81 -3.97 12.54 -12.97
CA CYS A 81 -3.37 13.45 -12.01
C CYS A 81 -2.24 14.28 -12.63
N LEU A 82 -1.36 13.66 -13.42
CA LEU A 82 -0.26 14.36 -14.06
C LEU A 82 -0.75 15.34 -15.12
N GLU A 83 -1.74 14.95 -15.93
CA GLU A 83 -2.36 15.85 -16.89
C GLU A 83 -3.00 17.05 -16.19
N HIS A 84 -3.70 16.81 -15.07
CA HIS A 84 -4.25 17.91 -14.27
C HIS A 84 -3.16 18.85 -13.74
N VAL A 85 -2.05 18.32 -13.21
CA VAL A 85 -0.92 19.15 -12.75
C VAL A 85 -0.33 19.97 -13.89
N LYS A 86 -0.18 19.41 -15.10
CA LYS A 86 0.24 20.15 -16.29
C LYS A 86 -0.70 21.31 -16.60
N THR A 87 -2.01 21.09 -16.56
CA THR A 87 -3.00 22.16 -16.81
C THR A 87 -2.97 23.28 -15.75
N LEU A 88 -2.60 22.97 -14.51
CA LEU A 88 -2.45 23.98 -13.46
C LEU A 88 -1.17 24.80 -13.61
N ARG A 89 -0.15 24.26 -14.28
CA ARG A 89 1.18 24.87 -14.42
C ARG A 89 1.48 25.40 -15.82
N MET A 90 0.47 25.74 -16.62
CA MET A 90 0.57 26.23 -18.02
C MET A 90 1.40 27.53 -18.26
N ARG A 91 2.24 27.97 -17.31
CA ARG A 91 3.20 29.08 -17.48
C ARG A 91 4.67 28.64 -17.42
N GLU A 92 4.96 27.37 -17.21
CA GLU A 92 6.32 26.82 -17.22
C GLU A 92 6.43 25.76 -18.31
N ASP A 93 7.54 25.74 -19.07
CA ASP A 93 7.86 24.72 -20.06
C ASP A 93 8.01 23.36 -19.34
N ILE A 94 6.93 22.58 -19.29
CA ILE A 94 6.91 21.30 -18.57
C ILE A 94 6.72 20.17 -19.57
N ASP A 95 7.80 19.85 -20.28
CA ASP A 95 7.95 18.59 -21.02
C ASP A 95 8.34 17.41 -20.10
N ASP A 96 8.54 17.65 -18.79
CA ASP A 96 9.30 16.73 -17.91
C ASP A 96 8.45 15.72 -17.11
N TYR A 97 7.11 15.85 -17.07
CA TYR A 97 6.25 14.86 -16.41
C TYR A 97 5.81 13.77 -17.40
N ASN A 98 6.72 12.87 -17.74
CA ASN A 98 6.39 11.61 -18.42
C ASN A 98 6.36 10.46 -17.40
N ILE A 99 5.16 9.94 -17.12
CA ILE A 99 5.03 8.81 -16.20
C ILE A 99 5.75 7.57 -16.74
N GLU A 100 5.85 7.41 -18.06
CA GLU A 100 6.44 6.23 -18.70
C GLU A 100 7.95 6.10 -18.44
N THR A 101 8.57 7.14 -17.87
CA THR A 101 9.98 7.17 -17.47
C THR A 101 10.19 7.47 -15.98
N THR A 102 9.12 7.72 -15.23
CA THR A 102 9.19 8.11 -13.81
C THR A 102 9.15 6.87 -12.91
N ASN A 103 10.13 6.75 -12.00
CA ASN A 103 10.12 5.70 -11.00
C ASN A 103 8.94 5.86 -10.02
N LEU A 104 8.28 4.76 -9.70
CA LEU A 104 7.13 4.70 -8.80
C LEU A 104 7.48 3.94 -7.53
N SER A 105 7.11 4.50 -6.38
CA SER A 105 7.13 3.80 -5.09
C SER A 105 5.69 3.71 -4.57
N LEU A 106 5.22 2.50 -4.28
CA LEU A 106 3.85 2.27 -3.83
C LEU A 106 3.81 1.99 -2.33
N MET A 107 2.88 2.63 -1.62
CA MET A 107 2.80 2.51 -0.16
C MET A 107 1.37 2.20 0.28
N GLY A 108 1.22 1.08 0.97
CA GLY A 108 -0.02 0.68 1.63
C GLY A 108 0.13 0.86 3.12
N PHE A 109 -0.75 1.64 3.74
CA PHE A 109 -0.82 1.75 5.20
C PHE A 109 -2.11 1.11 5.73
N SER A 110 -2.00 0.33 6.80
CA SER A 110 -3.15 -0.31 7.44
C SER A 110 -3.93 -1.16 6.43
N LYS A 111 -5.20 -0.83 6.18
CA LYS A 111 -6.00 -1.51 5.14
C LYS A 111 -5.55 -1.20 3.70
N GLY A 112 -4.80 -0.13 3.48
CA GLY A 112 -4.16 0.15 2.19
C GLY A 112 -3.22 -0.98 1.74
N CYS A 113 -2.67 -1.78 2.66
CA CYS A 113 -1.91 -2.97 2.32
C CYS A 113 -2.72 -4.02 1.55
N ALA A 114 -4.05 -4.07 1.72
CA ALA A 114 -4.89 -4.95 0.90
C ALA A 114 -4.85 -4.57 -0.59
N VAL A 115 -4.67 -3.28 -0.92
CA VAL A 115 -4.47 -2.86 -2.32
C VAL A 115 -3.17 -3.43 -2.87
N LEU A 116 -2.08 -3.35 -2.10
CA LEU A 116 -0.80 -3.94 -2.51
C LEU A 116 -0.90 -5.46 -2.67
N ASN A 117 -1.61 -6.14 -1.77
CA ASN A 117 -1.87 -7.58 -1.87
C ASN A 117 -2.63 -7.93 -3.16
N GLN A 118 -3.62 -7.13 -3.56
CA GLN A 118 -4.32 -7.31 -4.83
C GLN A 118 -3.38 -7.08 -6.04
N PHE A 119 -2.45 -6.13 -5.96
CA PHE A 119 -1.43 -5.97 -7.00
C PHE A 119 -0.53 -7.20 -7.15
N LEU A 120 -0.21 -7.91 -6.06
CA LEU A 120 0.56 -9.15 -6.16
C LEU A 120 -0.14 -10.20 -7.02
N HIS A 121 -1.46 -10.38 -6.85
CA HIS A 121 -2.25 -11.28 -7.67
C HIS A 121 -2.30 -10.83 -9.14
N GLU A 122 -2.40 -9.53 -9.40
CA GLU A 122 -2.40 -9.02 -10.78
C GLU A 122 -1.04 -9.12 -11.45
N PHE A 123 0.07 -8.91 -10.72
CA PHE A 123 1.42 -9.17 -11.23
C PHE A 123 1.56 -10.62 -11.68
N HIS A 124 1.08 -11.55 -10.86
CA HIS A 124 1.05 -12.97 -11.20
C HIS A 124 0.24 -13.21 -12.47
N TYR A 125 -0.98 -12.69 -12.55
CA TYR A 125 -1.83 -12.82 -13.74
C TYR A 125 -1.16 -12.29 -15.01
N TYR A 126 -0.58 -11.08 -14.99
CA TYR A 126 0.07 -10.49 -16.16
C TYR A 126 1.34 -11.24 -16.58
N GLN A 127 2.03 -11.90 -15.66
CA GLN A 127 3.16 -12.78 -16.00
C GLN A 127 2.70 -14.08 -16.66
N GLU A 128 1.59 -14.66 -16.24
CA GLU A 128 1.01 -15.87 -16.86
C GLU A 128 0.34 -15.58 -18.22
N HIS A 129 -0.05 -14.33 -18.46
CA HIS A 129 -0.72 -13.90 -19.69
C HIS A 129 0.06 -12.78 -20.41
N PRO A 130 1.28 -13.05 -20.92
CA PRO A 130 2.19 -12.03 -21.46
C PRO A 130 1.69 -11.35 -22.73
N ASN A 131 0.63 -11.82 -23.37
CA ASN A 131 0.02 -11.17 -24.53
C ASN A 131 -1.05 -10.13 -24.13
N ASN A 132 -1.44 -10.08 -22.85
CA ASN A 132 -2.47 -9.15 -22.37
C ASN A 132 -1.85 -7.83 -21.90
N ASP A 133 -2.34 -6.71 -22.45
CA ASP A 133 -2.09 -5.33 -21.98
C ASP A 133 -0.59 -4.98 -21.79
N THR A 134 0.10 -4.73 -22.92
CA THR A 134 1.54 -4.34 -22.98
C THR A 134 1.86 -3.13 -22.11
N ASP A 135 0.92 -2.19 -22.03
CA ASP A 135 1.09 -0.92 -21.36
C ASP A 135 1.20 -1.12 -19.85
N ILE A 136 0.42 -2.06 -19.30
CA ILE A 136 0.52 -2.43 -17.89
C ILE A 136 1.86 -3.08 -17.58
N ARG A 137 2.41 -3.90 -18.47
CA ARG A 137 3.77 -4.45 -18.26
C ARG A 137 4.85 -3.39 -18.32
N GLY A 138 4.69 -2.36 -19.16
CA GLY A 138 5.55 -1.18 -19.15
C GLY A 138 5.45 -0.46 -17.80
N PHE A 139 4.22 -0.21 -17.35
CA PHE A 139 3.93 0.45 -16.09
C PHE A 139 4.49 -0.30 -14.87
N THR A 140 4.38 -1.64 -14.81
CA THR A 140 4.91 -2.40 -13.66
C THR A 140 6.43 -2.33 -13.55
N LYS A 141 7.17 -2.12 -14.66
CA LYS A 141 8.63 -1.95 -14.63
C LYS A 141 9.09 -0.63 -14.00
N LEU A 142 8.18 0.35 -13.88
CA LEU A 142 8.45 1.63 -13.24
C LEU A 142 8.38 1.54 -11.72
N ILE A 143 7.69 0.52 -11.19
CA ILE A 143 7.59 0.30 -9.75
C ILE A 143 8.95 -0.17 -9.24
N ARG A 144 9.59 0.63 -8.40
CA ARG A 144 10.89 0.33 -7.79
C ARG A 144 10.76 -0.17 -6.37
N ASP A 145 9.83 0.41 -5.62
CA ASP A 145 9.66 0.12 -4.20
C ASP A 145 8.19 -0.15 -3.87
N MET A 146 7.95 -1.10 -2.97
CA MET A 146 6.64 -1.37 -2.40
C MET A 146 6.74 -1.46 -0.87
N TRP A 147 5.89 -0.70 -0.18
CA TRP A 147 5.92 -0.49 1.26
C TRP A 147 4.64 -0.99 1.91
N TRP A 148 4.74 -2.05 2.70
CA TRP A 148 3.65 -2.50 3.58
C TRP A 148 3.85 -1.89 4.96
N LEU A 149 3.01 -0.91 5.31
CA LEU A 149 3.07 -0.17 6.56
C LEU A 149 1.97 -0.66 7.51
N ASP A 150 2.40 -1.49 8.44
CA ASP A 150 1.62 -2.06 9.54
C ASP A 150 0.27 -2.66 9.08
N ALA A 151 0.39 -3.57 8.10
CA ALA A 151 -0.74 -4.17 7.40
C ALA A 151 -1.78 -4.76 8.36
N GLY A 152 -3.05 -4.47 8.08
CA GLY A 152 -4.16 -4.99 8.87
C GLY A 152 -5.50 -4.71 8.21
N HIS A 153 -6.42 -5.67 8.34
CA HIS A 153 -7.81 -5.51 7.98
C HIS A 153 -8.71 -6.36 8.88
N ASN A 154 -10.02 -6.23 8.72
CA ASN A 154 -11.03 -6.86 9.55
C ASN A 154 -11.39 -8.30 9.12
N GLY A 155 -10.49 -8.96 8.38
CA GLY A 155 -10.67 -10.33 7.86
C GLY A 155 -9.76 -11.32 8.57
N PRO A 156 -10.06 -12.62 8.52
CA PRO A 156 -9.38 -13.64 9.32
C PRO A 156 -8.10 -14.20 8.69
N ARG A 157 -7.74 -13.77 7.48
CA ARG A 157 -6.60 -14.28 6.70
C ARG A 157 -6.23 -13.33 5.58
N ASN A 158 -5.12 -13.59 4.91
CA ASN A 158 -4.58 -12.86 3.77
C ASN A 158 -4.30 -11.38 4.09
N THR A 159 -3.96 -11.10 5.36
CA THR A 159 -3.39 -9.80 5.73
C THR A 159 -2.03 -9.61 5.07
N TRP A 160 -1.28 -10.71 4.94
CA TRP A 160 -0.11 -10.83 4.08
C TRP A 160 -0.30 -12.01 3.13
N ILE A 161 0.13 -11.89 1.87
CA ILE A 161 -0.03 -12.96 0.89
C ILE A 161 1.03 -14.03 1.12
N THR A 162 0.62 -15.28 1.32
CA THR A 162 1.55 -16.41 1.54
C THR A 162 1.59 -17.40 0.36
N GLU A 163 0.83 -17.13 -0.70
CA GLU A 163 0.70 -18.01 -1.86
C GLU A 163 2.00 -18.05 -2.69
N GLN A 164 2.61 -19.23 -2.80
CA GLN A 164 3.95 -19.39 -3.40
C GLN A 164 4.03 -19.00 -4.88
N SER A 165 3.03 -19.33 -5.69
CA SER A 165 2.91 -18.95 -7.11
C SER A 165 2.94 -17.42 -7.29
N VAL A 166 2.15 -16.73 -6.47
CA VAL A 166 2.06 -15.27 -6.46
C VAL A 166 3.37 -14.64 -6.02
N LEU A 167 3.97 -15.11 -4.92
CA LEU A 167 5.24 -14.57 -4.42
C LEU A 167 6.41 -14.83 -5.38
N ARG A 168 6.46 -16.00 -6.04
CA ARG A 168 7.47 -16.28 -7.08
C ARG A 168 7.35 -15.34 -8.27
N SER A 169 6.11 -14.97 -8.62
CA SER A 169 5.86 -14.03 -9.71
C SER A 169 6.30 -12.63 -9.33
N PHE A 170 5.97 -12.19 -8.11
CA PHE A 170 6.45 -10.93 -7.56
C PHE A 170 7.98 -10.86 -7.48
N ALA A 171 8.65 -11.93 -7.05
CA ALA A 171 10.10 -11.96 -6.91
C ALA A 171 10.85 -11.69 -8.23
N LYS A 172 10.28 -12.12 -9.37
CA LYS A 172 10.86 -11.85 -10.71
C LYS A 172 10.89 -10.36 -11.07
N LEU A 173 10.03 -9.54 -10.46
CA LEU A 173 9.97 -8.10 -10.70
C LEU A 173 11.14 -7.33 -10.08
N LYS A 174 11.83 -7.94 -9.09
CA LYS A 174 12.97 -7.32 -8.37
C LYS A 174 12.63 -5.96 -7.75
N ILE A 175 11.42 -5.83 -7.23
CA ILE A 175 10.94 -4.64 -6.51
C ILE A 175 11.51 -4.65 -5.09
N ASN A 176 12.06 -3.52 -4.64
CA ASN A 176 12.47 -3.32 -3.25
C ASN A 176 11.25 -3.40 -2.35
N THR A 177 11.31 -4.31 -1.38
CA THR A 177 10.17 -4.60 -0.50
C THR A 177 10.47 -4.11 0.89
N HIS A 178 9.61 -3.22 1.40
CA HIS A 178 9.75 -2.64 2.72
C HIS A 178 8.58 -3.10 3.60
N ILE A 179 8.91 -3.85 4.65
CA ILE A 179 7.96 -4.43 5.60
C ILE A 179 8.11 -3.69 6.92
N HIS A 180 7.16 -2.82 7.22
CA HIS A 180 7.14 -2.04 8.45
C HIS A 180 6.00 -2.57 9.31
N VAL A 181 6.30 -3.02 10.52
CA VAL A 181 5.31 -3.59 11.43
C VAL A 181 5.44 -2.97 12.82
N THR A 182 4.35 -2.98 13.57
CA THR A 182 4.32 -2.58 14.97
C THR A 182 3.75 -3.71 15.84
N PRO A 183 4.01 -3.70 17.16
CA PRO A 183 3.33 -4.60 18.09
C PRO A 183 1.80 -4.58 18.02
N TYR A 184 1.20 -3.51 17.48
CA TYR A 184 -0.26 -3.43 17.32
C TYR A 184 -0.81 -4.56 16.44
N GLN A 185 -0.13 -4.90 15.35
CA GLN A 185 -0.55 -5.96 14.44
C GLN A 185 0.13 -7.29 14.79
N VAL A 186 1.47 -7.33 14.82
CA VAL A 186 2.21 -8.61 14.90
C VAL A 186 2.29 -9.20 16.32
N ARG A 187 1.80 -8.50 17.34
CA ARG A 187 1.64 -9.06 18.71
C ARG A 187 0.18 -9.10 19.14
N ASP A 188 -0.78 -9.03 18.21
CA ASP A 188 -2.19 -9.19 18.54
C ASP A 188 -2.54 -10.67 18.76
N THR A 189 -2.76 -11.04 20.02
CA THR A 189 -3.14 -12.40 20.42
C THR A 189 -4.53 -12.82 19.93
N TYR A 190 -5.41 -11.86 19.58
CA TYR A 190 -6.72 -12.15 19.00
C TYR A 190 -6.67 -12.34 17.49
N ARG A 191 -5.57 -11.87 16.85
CA ARG A 191 -5.35 -11.96 15.40
C ARG A 191 -3.98 -12.56 15.09
N PRO A 192 -3.67 -13.78 15.62
CA PRO A 192 -2.33 -14.36 15.54
C PRO A 192 -1.85 -14.59 14.11
N TRP A 193 -2.78 -14.85 13.18
CA TRP A 193 -2.50 -15.05 11.76
C TRP A 193 -1.73 -13.88 11.14
N ILE A 194 -1.89 -12.64 11.63
CA ILE A 194 -1.19 -11.49 11.06
C ILE A 194 0.33 -11.66 11.19
N ARG A 195 0.80 -12.13 12.34
CA ARG A 195 2.23 -12.40 12.57
C ARG A 195 2.69 -13.61 11.76
N GLU A 196 1.89 -14.66 11.73
CA GLU A 196 2.22 -15.90 11.03
C GLU A 196 2.35 -15.67 9.51
N GLU A 197 1.38 -14.97 8.92
CA GLU A 197 1.38 -14.59 7.51
C GLU A 197 2.51 -13.61 7.19
N GLU A 198 2.78 -12.62 8.07
CA GLU A 198 3.87 -11.67 7.87
C GLU A 198 5.25 -12.35 7.88
N ASN A 199 5.51 -13.22 8.86
CA ASN A 199 6.74 -14.01 8.91
C ASN A 199 6.89 -14.85 7.64
N CYS A 200 5.81 -15.53 7.23
CA CYS A 200 5.79 -16.35 6.03
C CYS A 200 6.08 -15.51 4.76
N PHE A 201 5.44 -14.34 4.62
CA PHE A 201 5.67 -13.41 3.52
C PHE A 201 7.14 -12.95 3.49
N ASN A 202 7.65 -12.42 4.60
CA ASN A 202 9.03 -11.95 4.71
C ASN A 202 10.04 -13.05 4.39
N GLU A 203 9.93 -14.23 5.02
CA GLU A 203 10.88 -15.32 4.84
C GLU A 203 10.86 -15.87 3.42
N ASN A 204 9.67 -16.02 2.80
CA ASN A 204 9.59 -16.51 1.43
C ASN A 204 10.21 -15.52 0.44
N LEU A 205 9.95 -14.22 0.59
CA LEU A 205 10.56 -13.21 -0.27
C LEU A 205 12.08 -13.17 -0.14
N GLN A 206 12.61 -13.24 1.10
CA GLN A 206 14.04 -13.33 1.35
C GLN A 206 14.65 -14.59 0.70
N ARG A 207 14.02 -15.77 0.85
CA ARG A 207 14.47 -17.02 0.20
C ARG A 207 14.44 -16.93 -1.33
N MET A 208 13.52 -16.16 -1.89
CA MET A 208 13.41 -15.91 -3.34
C MET A 208 14.38 -14.83 -3.85
N GLY A 209 15.24 -14.27 -2.98
CA GLY A 209 16.23 -13.26 -3.34
C GLY A 209 15.66 -11.88 -3.58
N VAL A 210 14.45 -11.58 -3.07
CA VAL A 210 13.89 -10.24 -3.11
C VAL A 210 14.65 -9.35 -2.12
N PRO A 211 15.02 -8.11 -2.49
CA PRO A 211 15.56 -7.15 -1.54
C PRO A 211 14.48 -6.73 -0.55
N VAL A 212 14.50 -7.33 0.65
CA VAL A 212 13.52 -7.08 1.71
C VAL A 212 14.16 -6.34 2.88
N GLN A 213 13.65 -5.15 3.20
CA GLN A 213 13.93 -4.43 4.43
C GLN A 213 12.76 -4.61 5.40
N ARG A 214 13.01 -5.28 6.53
CA ARG A 214 12.00 -5.50 7.58
C ARG A 214 12.33 -4.70 8.83
N ILE A 215 11.38 -3.91 9.32
CA ILE A 215 11.53 -3.08 10.53
C ILE A 215 10.34 -3.30 11.47
N LEU A 216 10.64 -3.69 12.71
CA LEU A 216 9.69 -3.67 13.83
C LEU A 216 9.81 -2.34 14.57
N HIS A 217 8.85 -1.44 14.34
CA HIS A 217 8.78 -0.14 15.01
C HIS A 217 8.21 -0.30 16.41
N PHE A 218 8.77 0.45 17.37
CA PHE A 218 8.29 0.48 18.76
C PHE A 218 8.26 -0.90 19.44
N GLY A 219 9.19 -1.78 19.10
CA GLY A 219 9.21 -3.18 19.58
C GLY A 219 9.38 -3.32 21.10
N ASP A 220 9.85 -2.28 21.77
CA ASP A 220 9.97 -2.14 23.23
C ASP A 220 8.64 -1.76 23.91
N LYS A 221 7.67 -1.24 23.15
CA LYS A 221 6.39 -0.76 23.68
C LYS A 221 5.30 -1.83 23.64
N ALA A 222 4.30 -1.65 24.49
CA ALA A 222 3.05 -2.42 24.43
C ALA A 222 2.28 -2.11 23.14
N ARG A 223 1.42 -3.05 22.71
CA ARG A 223 0.56 -2.85 21.54
C ARG A 223 -0.35 -1.64 21.75
N SER A 224 -0.41 -0.74 20.77
CA SER A 224 -1.30 0.42 20.84
C SER A 224 -1.73 0.88 19.45
N LEU A 225 -2.96 1.40 19.34
CA LEU A 225 -3.41 2.00 18.10
C LEU A 225 -2.62 3.28 17.78
N SER A 226 -2.09 3.97 18.78
CA SER A 226 -1.17 5.10 18.57
C SER A 226 0.10 4.68 17.83
N SER A 227 0.74 3.58 18.22
CA SER A 227 1.94 3.07 17.52
C SER A 227 1.65 2.68 16.08
N HIS A 228 0.45 2.14 15.79
CA HIS A 228 0.01 1.81 14.43
C HIS A 228 0.08 3.03 13.51
N PHE A 229 -0.49 4.16 13.93
CA PHE A 229 -0.43 5.38 13.13
C PHE A 229 0.94 6.06 13.13
N ASN A 230 1.66 6.03 14.25
CA ASN A 230 2.98 6.66 14.37
C ASN A 230 4.02 6.09 13.40
N VAL A 231 3.82 4.87 12.88
CA VAL A 231 4.66 4.31 11.81
C VAL A 231 4.82 5.29 10.63
N LEU A 232 3.78 6.04 10.29
CA LEU A 232 3.80 7.02 9.19
C LEU A 232 4.82 8.14 9.39
N THR A 233 5.29 8.38 10.62
CA THR A 233 6.23 9.49 10.94
C THR A 233 7.69 9.08 10.97
N CYS A 234 7.99 7.79 10.87
CA CYS A 234 9.33 7.25 11.08
C CYS A 234 9.76 6.26 10.00
N ILE A 235 9.21 6.39 8.79
CA ILE A 235 9.60 5.53 7.66
C ILE A 235 10.78 6.12 6.87
N GLY A 236 10.81 7.43 6.62
CA GLY A 236 11.85 8.09 5.82
C GLY A 236 13.22 8.10 6.48
N SER A 237 13.29 8.06 7.81
CA SER A 237 14.55 7.98 8.56
C SER A 237 15.32 6.67 8.35
N ASN A 238 14.69 5.65 7.77
CA ASN A 238 15.27 4.31 7.59
C ASN A 238 15.71 4.00 6.15
N VAL A 239 15.67 5.00 5.26
CA VAL A 239 15.99 4.87 3.81
C VAL A 239 17.33 5.53 3.45
N ARG A 240 18.22 5.72 4.44
CA ARG A 240 19.57 6.24 4.23
C ARG A 240 20.58 5.13 4.01
#